data_AF-A0A918UZ42-F1
#
_entry.id   AF-A0A918UZ42-F1
#
_cell.length_a   1.000
_cell.length_b   1.000
_cell.length_c   1.000
_cell.angle_alpha   90.00
_cell.angle_beta   90.00
_cell.angle_gamma   90.00
#
_symmetry.space_group_name_H-M   'P 1'
#
loop_
_entity.id
_entity.type
_entity.pdbx_description
1 polymer ?
#
loop_
_entity_poly.entity_id
_entity_poly.type
_entity_poly.pdbx_seq_one_letter_code
_entity_poly.pdbx_strand_id
1 'polypeptide(L)'
;MRYMPKPHEPVMDLIRASMDPASRTARLRIDSPACRVVIAAARADAEEGGNSRVVTLATGTAVSATGLTMLLAEHRHVTTEVFIDHLEAAKHEMDPHGRSPDVTVVMRSLLTEHPMQESARVLTDAFLQDQEGFCDLIVDLAEYAASAIKLLQQNKVATQEQTLAELDGMLEEFVGTA
;
A
#
# COMPACT_ATOMS: atom_id res chain seq x y z
N MET A 1 2.23 -11.35 29.73
CA MET A 1 1.79 -10.16 28.97
C MET A 1 1.63 -10.59 27.53
N ARG A 2 0.42 -10.51 26.96
CA ARG A 2 0.24 -10.70 25.52
C ARG A 2 0.73 -9.42 24.85
N TYR A 3 1.70 -9.55 23.95
CA TYR A 3 2.11 -8.46 23.08
C TYR A 3 0.88 -8.02 22.27
N MET A 4 0.49 -6.75 22.41
CA MET A 4 -0.48 -6.13 21.52
C MET A 4 0.34 -5.38 20.47
N PRO A 5 0.28 -5.81 19.18
CA PRO A 5 0.99 -5.10 18.13
C PRO A 5 0.48 -3.66 18.04
N LYS A 6 1.38 -2.71 17.80
CA LYS A 6 0.98 -1.34 17.48
C LYS A 6 0.14 -1.33 16.20
N PRO A 7 -0.79 -0.37 16.01
CA PRO A 7 -1.75 -0.47 14.91
C PRO A 7 -1.12 -0.35 13.51
N HIS A 8 0.11 0.18 13.38
CA HIS A 8 0.87 0.22 12.12
C HIS A 8 1.72 -1.03 11.85
N GLU A 9 1.99 -1.89 12.84
CA GLU A 9 2.83 -3.08 12.65
C GLU A 9 2.32 -4.03 11.55
N PRO A 10 1.00 -4.30 11.43
CA PRO A 10 0.48 -5.11 10.33
C PRO A 10 0.79 -4.54 8.94
N VAL A 11 0.85 -3.21 8.80
CA VAL A 11 1.20 -2.54 7.55
C VAL A 11 2.67 -2.79 7.22
N MET A 12 3.56 -2.66 8.21
CA MET A 12 4.98 -2.94 8.03
C MET A 12 5.25 -4.42 7.73
N ASP A 13 4.52 -5.34 8.37
CA ASP A 13 4.61 -6.77 8.07
C ASP A 13 4.16 -7.09 6.65
N LEU A 14 3.09 -6.44 6.18
CA LEU A 14 2.63 -6.57 4.80
C LEU A 14 3.67 -6.04 3.79
N ILE A 15 4.28 -4.88 4.05
CA ILE A 15 5.34 -4.32 3.18
C ILE A 15 6.54 -5.26 3.14
N ARG A 16 7.00 -5.77 4.29
CA ARG A 16 8.10 -6.73 4.36
C ARG A 16 7.78 -8.04 3.65
N ALA A 17 6.56 -8.57 3.83
CA ALA A 17 6.11 -9.76 3.11
C ALA A 17 6.10 -9.54 1.59
N SER A 18 5.74 -8.33 1.14
CA SER A 18 5.72 -7.95 -0.29
C SER A 18 7.12 -7.79 -0.91
N MET A 19 8.17 -7.76 -0.10
CA MET A 19 9.56 -7.80 -0.56
C MET A 19 10.04 -9.22 -0.89
N ASP A 20 9.38 -10.26 -0.37
CA ASP A 20 9.71 -11.64 -0.73
C ASP A 20 9.38 -11.89 -2.22
N PRO A 21 10.32 -12.42 -3.03
CA PRO A 21 10.04 -12.75 -4.43
C PRO A 21 8.83 -13.68 -4.65
N ALA A 22 8.50 -14.51 -3.67
CA ALA A 22 7.32 -15.37 -3.71
C ALA A 22 6.01 -14.58 -3.73
N SER A 23 5.97 -13.34 -3.22
CA SER A 23 4.74 -12.54 -3.22
C SER A 23 4.20 -12.30 -4.62
N ARG A 24 5.09 -12.12 -5.61
CA ARG A 24 4.74 -11.87 -7.02
C ARG A 24 4.73 -13.12 -7.90
N THR A 25 5.41 -14.19 -7.46
CA THR A 25 5.62 -15.39 -8.29
C THR A 25 4.80 -16.60 -7.85
N ALA A 26 4.20 -16.55 -6.66
CA ALA A 26 3.35 -17.62 -6.15
C ALA A 26 2.15 -17.86 -7.09
N ARG A 27 1.91 -19.14 -7.39
CA ARG A 27 0.79 -19.54 -8.25
C ARG A 27 -0.57 -19.44 -7.55
N LEU A 28 -0.58 -19.67 -6.24
CA LEU A 28 -1.79 -19.59 -5.41
C LEU A 28 -1.63 -18.43 -4.41
N ARG A 29 -2.72 -17.71 -4.16
CA ARG A 29 -2.73 -16.60 -3.17
C ARG A 29 -2.29 -17.05 -1.78
N ILE A 30 -2.62 -18.27 -1.38
CA ILE A 30 -2.20 -18.79 -0.06
C ILE A 30 -0.69 -19.03 0.04
N ASP A 31 0.01 -19.12 -1.08
CA ASP A 31 1.47 -19.30 -1.12
C ASP A 31 2.22 -17.96 -1.19
N SER A 32 1.54 -16.87 -1.56
CA SER A 32 2.10 -15.50 -1.55
C SER A 32 2.19 -14.96 -0.12
N PRO A 33 3.38 -14.60 0.39
CA PRO A 33 3.53 -14.01 1.72
C PRO A 33 2.66 -12.78 1.95
N ALA A 34 2.59 -11.85 0.99
CA ALA A 34 1.76 -10.65 1.09
C ALA A 34 0.26 -11.00 1.17
N CYS A 35 -0.23 -11.88 0.27
CA CYS A 35 -1.61 -12.32 0.28
C CYS A 35 -1.99 -13.02 1.60
N ARG A 36 -1.08 -13.79 2.21
CA ARG A 36 -1.33 -14.44 3.51
C ARG A 36 -1.59 -13.42 4.62
N VAL A 37 -0.89 -12.29 4.63
CA VAL A 37 -1.13 -11.21 5.61
C VAL A 37 -2.53 -10.63 5.43
N VAL A 38 -2.92 -10.31 4.20
CA VAL A 38 -4.24 -9.76 3.90
C VAL A 38 -5.35 -10.77 4.21
N ILE A 39 -5.18 -12.05 3.84
CA ILE A 39 -6.13 -13.13 4.16
C ILE A 39 -6.28 -13.29 5.67
N ALA A 40 -5.19 -13.22 6.44
CA ALA A 40 -5.26 -13.32 7.90
C ALA A 40 -6.05 -12.15 8.51
N ALA A 41 -5.82 -10.93 8.03
CA ALA A 41 -6.58 -9.75 8.47
C ALA A 41 -8.07 -9.87 8.12
N ALA A 42 -8.40 -10.25 6.89
CA ALA A 42 -9.78 -10.42 6.44
C ALA A 42 -10.53 -11.49 7.24
N ARG A 43 -9.86 -12.60 7.58
CA ARG A 43 -10.45 -13.67 8.42
C ARG A 43 -10.72 -13.18 9.84
N ALA A 44 -9.76 -12.51 10.47
CA ALA A 44 -9.94 -11.97 11.82
C ALA A 44 -11.08 -10.95 11.89
N ASP A 45 -11.19 -10.11 10.86
CA ASP A 45 -12.29 -9.15 10.73
C ASP A 45 -13.65 -9.84 10.55
N ALA A 46 -13.72 -10.91 9.73
CA ALA A 46 -14.93 -11.70 9.57
C ALA A 46 -15.37 -12.41 10.87
N GLU A 47 -14.42 -12.89 11.67
CA GLU A 47 -14.68 -13.53 12.98
C GLU A 47 -15.22 -12.53 14.01
N GLU A 48 -14.78 -11.28 13.95
CA GLU A 48 -15.19 -10.20 14.88
C GLU A 48 -16.36 -9.36 14.37
N GLY A 49 -16.84 -9.60 13.14
CA GLY A 49 -17.96 -8.88 12.54
C GLY A 49 -17.64 -7.43 12.15
N GLY A 50 -16.38 -7.15 11.79
CA GLY A 50 -15.90 -5.82 11.42
C GLY A 50 -15.04 -5.84 10.15
N ASN A 51 -14.37 -4.72 9.87
CA ASN A 51 -13.41 -4.56 8.76
C ASN A 51 -12.20 -3.68 9.16
N SER A 52 -11.96 -3.53 10.46
CA SER A 52 -10.99 -2.59 11.01
C SER A 52 -9.55 -2.91 10.55
N ARG A 53 -9.18 -4.20 10.51
CA ARG A 53 -7.82 -4.60 10.13
C ARG A 53 -7.58 -4.42 8.64
N VAL A 54 -8.53 -4.83 7.79
CA VAL A 54 -8.38 -4.67 6.34
C VAL A 54 -8.38 -3.20 5.93
N VAL A 55 -9.19 -2.35 6.59
CA VAL A 55 -9.16 -0.90 6.40
C VAL A 55 -7.82 -0.31 6.86
N THR A 56 -7.31 -0.75 8.02
CA THR A 56 -5.98 -0.31 8.50
C THR A 56 -4.87 -0.69 7.52
N LEU A 57 -4.89 -1.91 6.99
CA LEU A 57 -3.94 -2.34 5.98
C LEU A 57 -4.03 -1.47 4.72
N ALA A 58 -5.24 -1.25 4.21
CA ALA A 58 -5.47 -0.46 3.00
C ALA A 58 -4.98 1.00 3.15
N THR A 59 -5.40 1.68 4.21
CA THR A 59 -5.02 3.07 4.45
C THR A 59 -3.52 3.19 4.71
N GLY A 60 -2.96 2.32 5.56
CA GLY A 60 -1.53 2.35 5.86
C GLY A 60 -0.66 2.11 4.63
N THR A 61 -0.97 1.08 3.83
CA THR A 61 -0.21 0.83 2.58
C THR A 61 -0.40 1.91 1.54
N ALA A 62 -1.59 2.52 1.44
CA ALA A 62 -1.83 3.68 0.58
C ALA A 62 -0.94 4.88 0.96
N VAL A 63 -0.87 5.20 2.25
CA VAL A 63 0.01 6.27 2.77
C VAL A 63 1.48 5.93 2.52
N SER A 64 1.91 4.69 2.78
CA SER A 64 3.29 4.26 2.47
C SER A 64 3.62 4.36 0.99
N ALA A 65 2.76 3.86 0.11
CA ALA A 65 2.93 3.93 -1.34
C ALA A 65 3.03 5.38 -1.82
N THR A 66 2.16 6.25 -1.31
CA THR A 66 2.16 7.68 -1.67
C THR A 66 3.43 8.38 -1.18
N GLY A 67 3.83 8.19 0.08
CA GLY A 67 5.05 8.76 0.63
C GLY A 67 6.31 8.33 -0.13
N LEU A 68 6.41 7.04 -0.48
CA LEU A 68 7.51 6.54 -1.33
C LEU A 68 7.49 7.14 -2.73
N THR A 69 6.30 7.36 -3.29
CA THR A 69 6.14 8.02 -4.59
C THR A 69 6.65 9.45 -4.54
N MET A 70 6.37 10.18 -3.45
CA MET A 70 6.87 11.55 -3.25
C MET A 70 8.41 11.57 -3.22
N LEU A 71 9.05 10.63 -2.49
CA LEU A 71 10.51 10.51 -2.46
C LEU A 71 11.11 10.19 -3.84
N LEU A 72 10.47 9.28 -4.59
CA LEU A 72 10.91 8.95 -5.96
C LEU A 72 10.74 10.13 -6.93
N ALA A 73 9.65 10.88 -6.81
CA ALA A 73 9.39 12.07 -7.61
C ALA A 73 10.41 13.18 -7.33
N GLU A 74 10.68 13.43 -6.05
CA GLU A 74 11.70 14.39 -5.59
C GLU A 74 13.08 14.03 -6.15
N HIS A 75 13.50 12.77 -6.06
CA HIS A 75 14.76 12.31 -6.63
C HIS A 75 14.84 12.54 -8.15
N ARG A 76 13.71 12.46 -8.87
CA ARG A 76 13.63 12.71 -10.31
C ARG A 76 13.40 14.17 -10.68
N HIS A 77 13.35 15.08 -9.70
CA HIS A 77 13.08 16.50 -9.90
C HIS A 77 11.76 16.77 -10.65
N VAL A 78 10.74 15.97 -10.37
CA VAL A 78 9.37 16.16 -10.87
C VAL A 78 8.38 16.23 -9.71
N THR A 79 7.21 16.79 -9.97
CA THR A 79 6.10 16.76 -9.00
C THR A 79 5.56 15.34 -8.85
N THR A 80 5.00 15.01 -7.69
CA THR A 80 4.39 13.69 -7.42
C THR A 80 3.28 13.36 -8.43
N GLU A 81 2.48 14.35 -8.82
CA GLU A 81 1.39 14.21 -9.80
C GLU A 81 1.92 13.76 -11.16
N VAL A 82 2.92 14.45 -11.70
CA VAL A 82 3.61 14.08 -12.96
C VAL A 82 4.22 12.69 -12.87
N PHE A 83 4.77 12.30 -11.71
CA PHE A 83 5.28 10.94 -11.53
C PHE A 83 4.15 9.90 -11.60
N ILE A 84 3.01 10.17 -10.98
CA ILE A 84 1.82 9.31 -11.05
C ILE A 84 1.27 9.26 -12.49
N ASP A 85 1.23 10.38 -13.22
CA ASP A 85 0.82 10.41 -14.64
C ASP A 85 1.66 9.44 -15.49
N HIS A 86 2.98 9.41 -15.25
CA HIS A 86 3.87 8.47 -15.94
C HIS A 86 3.64 7.01 -15.53
N LEU A 87 3.29 6.75 -14.26
CA LEU A 87 2.94 5.40 -13.80
C LEU A 87 1.64 4.92 -14.46
N GLU A 88 0.62 5.79 -14.52
CA GLU A 88 -0.67 5.49 -15.17
C GLU A 88 -0.49 5.23 -16.66
N ALA A 89 0.28 6.05 -17.36
CA ALA A 89 0.56 5.87 -18.78
C ALA A 89 1.26 4.51 -19.03
N ALA A 90 2.31 4.20 -18.27
CA ALA A 90 3.03 2.93 -18.39
C ALA A 90 2.12 1.73 -18.08
N LYS A 91 1.24 1.84 -17.08
CA LYS A 91 0.27 0.79 -16.76
C LYS A 91 -0.74 0.62 -17.89
N HIS A 92 -1.31 1.70 -18.41
CA HIS A 92 -2.33 1.66 -19.47
C HIS A 92 -1.79 1.03 -20.76
N GLU A 93 -0.51 1.24 -21.07
CA GLU A 93 0.16 0.56 -22.20
C GLU A 93 0.27 -0.96 -22.00
N MET A 94 0.48 -1.42 -20.77
CA MET A 94 0.64 -2.84 -20.44
C MET A 94 -0.69 -3.56 -20.21
N ASP A 95 -1.67 -2.88 -19.63
CA ASP A 95 -3.00 -3.40 -19.31
C ASP A 95 -4.07 -2.30 -19.46
N PRO A 96 -4.60 -2.09 -20.68
CA PRO A 96 -5.57 -1.03 -20.95
C PRO A 96 -6.95 -1.27 -20.32
N HIS A 97 -7.20 -2.47 -19.79
CA HIS A 97 -8.45 -2.84 -19.12
C HIS A 97 -8.24 -3.16 -17.63
N GLY A 98 -7.15 -2.64 -17.04
CA GLY A 98 -6.81 -2.85 -15.64
C GLY A 98 -7.94 -2.49 -14.68
N ARG A 99 -7.92 -3.12 -13.50
CA ARG A 99 -8.96 -2.92 -12.47
C ARG A 99 -8.99 -1.49 -11.93
N SER A 100 -10.17 -1.07 -11.48
CA SER A 100 -10.41 0.21 -10.82
C SER A 100 -11.13 -0.02 -9.47
N PRO A 101 -10.77 0.71 -8.40
CA PRO A 101 -9.63 1.62 -8.37
C PRO A 101 -8.32 0.84 -8.34
N ASP A 102 -7.28 1.44 -8.91
CA ASP A 102 -5.92 0.94 -8.81
C ASP A 102 -5.09 1.76 -7.84
N VAL A 103 -3.84 1.34 -7.67
CA VAL A 103 -2.85 2.00 -6.82
C VAL A 103 -2.78 3.51 -7.12
N THR A 104 -2.80 3.92 -8.39
CA THR A 104 -2.66 5.33 -8.78
C THR A 104 -3.88 6.17 -8.43
N VAL A 105 -5.10 5.63 -8.57
CA VAL A 105 -6.34 6.29 -8.12
C VAL A 105 -6.31 6.54 -6.61
N VAL A 106 -5.87 5.55 -5.83
CA VAL A 106 -5.75 5.70 -4.37
C VAL A 106 -4.69 6.74 -4.01
N MET A 107 -3.49 6.69 -4.62
CA MET A 107 -2.44 7.67 -4.36
C MET A 107 -2.89 9.11 -4.68
N ARG A 108 -3.60 9.33 -5.79
CA ARG A 108 -4.12 10.67 -6.13
C ARG A 108 -5.12 11.19 -5.10
N SER A 109 -5.96 10.33 -4.55
CA SER A 109 -6.92 10.74 -3.52
C SER A 109 -6.23 11.34 -2.28
N LEU A 110 -5.03 10.85 -1.96
CA LEU A 110 -4.17 11.34 -0.87
C LEU A 110 -3.40 12.63 -1.19
N LEU A 111 -3.44 13.10 -2.45
CA LEU A 111 -2.80 14.36 -2.88
C LEU A 111 -3.82 15.51 -3.03
N THR A 112 -5.08 15.28 -2.66
CA THR A 112 -6.14 16.30 -2.73
C THR A 112 -6.09 17.27 -1.54
N GLU A 113 -6.88 18.35 -1.59
CA GLU A 113 -7.05 19.29 -0.46
C GLU A 113 -7.64 18.61 0.80
N HIS A 114 -8.33 17.48 0.64
CA HIS A 114 -8.98 16.73 1.71
C HIS A 114 -8.55 15.24 1.67
N PRO A 115 -7.27 14.94 1.90
CA PRO A 115 -6.68 13.66 1.55
C PRO A 115 -7.32 12.49 2.29
N MET A 116 -7.64 12.66 3.57
CA MET A 116 -8.27 11.61 4.38
C MET A 116 -9.72 11.33 3.98
N GLN A 117 -10.48 12.37 3.63
CA GLN A 117 -11.88 12.21 3.23
C GLN A 117 -11.97 11.55 1.85
N GLU A 118 -11.17 12.00 0.88
CA GLU A 118 -11.21 11.45 -0.48
C GLU A 118 -10.65 10.03 -0.55
N SER A 119 -9.55 9.74 0.16
CA SER A 119 -9.02 8.38 0.24
C SER A 119 -9.96 7.41 0.94
N ALA A 120 -10.57 7.82 2.06
CA ALA A 120 -11.58 7.01 2.75
C ALA A 120 -12.77 6.72 1.82
N ARG A 121 -13.22 7.70 1.03
CA ARG A 121 -14.29 7.51 0.05
C ARG A 121 -13.89 6.47 -1.01
N VAL A 122 -12.73 6.63 -1.64
CA VAL A 122 -12.23 5.70 -2.68
C VAL A 122 -12.10 4.27 -2.13
N LEU A 123 -11.50 4.11 -0.96
CA LEU A 123 -11.30 2.80 -0.33
C LEU A 123 -12.63 2.16 0.11
N THR A 124 -13.57 2.97 0.61
CA THR A 124 -14.91 2.49 0.99
C THR A 124 -15.69 2.05 -0.24
N ASP A 125 -15.70 2.85 -1.31
CA ASP A 125 -16.38 2.50 -2.56
C ASP A 125 -15.81 1.20 -3.15
N ALA A 126 -14.48 1.05 -3.16
CA ALA A 126 -13.80 -0.17 -3.59
C ALA A 126 -14.24 -1.40 -2.77
N PHE A 127 -14.24 -1.28 -1.44
CA PHE A 127 -14.64 -2.36 -0.55
C PHE A 127 -16.11 -2.78 -0.74
N LEU A 128 -17.01 -1.81 -0.92
CA LEU A 128 -18.44 -2.09 -1.10
C LEU A 128 -18.76 -2.71 -2.46
N GLN A 129 -18.00 -2.38 -3.50
CA GLN A 129 -18.20 -2.90 -4.85
C GLN A 129 -17.66 -4.32 -5.02
N ASP A 130 -16.43 -4.56 -4.56
CA ASP A 130 -15.74 -5.85 -4.70
C ASP A 130 -14.74 -6.04 -3.56
N GLN A 131 -15.13 -6.83 -2.55
CA GLN A 131 -14.27 -7.11 -1.40
C GLN A 131 -13.03 -7.92 -1.77
N GLU A 132 -13.11 -8.79 -2.79
CA GLU A 132 -11.97 -9.55 -3.26
C GLU A 132 -10.99 -8.63 -4.00
N GLY A 133 -11.52 -7.80 -4.90
CA GLY A 133 -10.77 -6.75 -5.59
C GLY A 133 -10.13 -5.75 -4.62
N PHE A 134 -10.81 -5.41 -3.53
CA PHE A 134 -10.25 -4.57 -2.47
C PHE A 134 -9.05 -5.24 -1.77
N CYS A 135 -9.15 -6.52 -1.45
CA CYS A 135 -8.02 -7.26 -0.87
C CYS A 135 -6.83 -7.33 -1.85
N ASP A 136 -7.10 -7.52 -3.14
CA ASP A 136 -6.07 -7.51 -4.18
C ASP A 136 -5.42 -6.11 -4.30
N LEU A 137 -6.20 -5.02 -4.21
CA LEU A 137 -5.69 -3.65 -4.20
C LEU A 137 -4.73 -3.38 -3.01
N ILE A 138 -5.03 -3.93 -1.82
CA ILE A 138 -4.12 -3.84 -0.65
C ILE A 138 -2.78 -4.49 -0.97
N VAL A 139 -2.79 -5.66 -1.62
CA VAL A 139 -1.57 -6.36 -2.04
C VAL A 139 -0.83 -5.55 -3.10
N ASP A 140 -1.51 -5.02 -4.10
CA ASP A 140 -0.91 -4.20 -5.16
C ASP A 140 -0.22 -2.94 -4.59
N LEU A 141 -0.83 -2.28 -3.61
CA LEU A 141 -0.25 -1.14 -2.90
C LEU A 141 1.04 -1.54 -2.16
N ALA A 142 1.03 -2.68 -1.48
CA ALA A 142 2.19 -3.19 -0.75
C ALA A 142 3.33 -3.63 -1.69
N GLU A 143 3.00 -4.27 -2.82
CA GLU A 143 3.98 -4.65 -3.83
C GLU A 143 4.57 -3.45 -4.56
N TYR A 144 3.76 -2.41 -4.79
CA TYR A 144 4.24 -1.12 -5.25
C TYR A 144 5.24 -0.53 -4.25
N ALA A 145 4.88 -0.45 -2.96
CA ALA A 145 5.76 0.07 -1.92
C ALA A 145 7.09 -0.70 -1.85
N ALA A 146 7.06 -2.04 -1.88
CA ALA A 146 8.25 -2.87 -1.94
C ALA A 146 9.12 -2.59 -3.19
N SER A 147 8.48 -2.36 -4.34
CA SER A 147 9.19 -1.97 -5.58
C SER A 147 9.84 -0.59 -5.44
N ALA A 148 9.14 0.38 -4.86
CA ALA A 148 9.65 1.73 -4.66
C ALA A 148 10.85 1.75 -3.70
N ILE A 149 10.81 0.99 -2.61
CA ILE A 149 11.95 0.83 -1.69
C ILE A 149 13.16 0.24 -2.43
N LYS A 150 12.95 -0.80 -3.24
CA LYS A 150 14.02 -1.39 -4.07
C LYS A 150 14.59 -0.37 -5.06
N LEU A 151 13.75 0.46 -5.69
CA LEU A 151 14.19 1.51 -6.61
C LEU A 151 15.01 2.59 -5.89
N LEU A 152 14.58 3.05 -4.71
CA LEU A 152 15.34 4.00 -3.90
C LEU A 152 16.74 3.45 -3.55
N GLN A 153 16.82 2.18 -3.17
CA GLN A 153 18.08 1.51 -2.91
C GLN A 153 18.96 1.41 -4.16
N GLN A 154 18.40 1.00 -5.30
CA GLN A 154 19.12 0.87 -6.56
C GLN A 154 19.67 2.20 -7.07
N ASN A 155 18.94 3.30 -6.83
CA ASN A 155 19.36 4.66 -7.17
C ASN A 155 20.25 5.30 -6.10
N LYS A 156 20.61 4.56 -5.03
CA LYS A 156 21.45 5.02 -3.92
C LYS A 156 20.90 6.24 -3.18
N VAL A 157 19.57 6.37 -3.13
CA VAL A 157 18.87 7.45 -2.40
C VAL A 157 18.89 7.17 -0.90
N ALA A 158 18.50 5.96 -0.52
CA ALA A 158 18.49 5.47 0.86
C ALA A 158 18.70 3.95 0.84
N THR A 159 19.19 3.38 1.96
CA THR A 159 19.20 1.92 2.10
C THR A 159 17.78 1.40 2.36
N GLN A 160 17.56 0.10 2.12
CA GLN A 160 16.29 -0.54 2.45
C GLN A 160 15.94 -0.37 3.94
N GLU A 161 16.92 -0.54 4.83
CA GLU A 161 16.73 -0.41 6.28
C GLU A 161 16.35 1.02 6.69
N GLN A 162 17.01 2.03 6.10
CA GLN A 162 16.68 3.44 6.34
C GLN A 162 15.26 3.75 5.88
N THR A 163 14.91 3.34 4.66
CA THR A 163 13.57 3.57 4.10
C THR A 163 12.49 2.90 4.94
N LEU A 164 12.73 1.66 5.41
CA LEU A 164 11.78 0.96 6.28
C LEU A 164 11.64 1.63 7.65
N ALA A 165 12.72 2.16 8.22
CA ALA A 165 12.66 2.87 9.50
C ALA A 165 11.91 4.21 9.37
N GLU A 166 12.12 4.95 8.28
CA GLU A 166 11.38 6.18 7.99
C GLU A 166 9.89 5.92 7.76
N LEU A 167 9.55 4.86 7.03
CA LEU A 167 8.16 4.44 6.85
C LEU A 167 7.48 4.05 8.16
N ASP A 168 8.18 3.33 9.03
CA ASP A 168 7.67 2.92 10.34
C ASP A 168 7.32 4.16 11.19
N GLY A 169 8.23 5.14 11.25
CA GLY A 169 8.01 6.41 11.94
C GLY A 169 6.84 7.21 11.34
N MET A 170 6.77 7.31 10.01
CA MET A 170 5.66 8.00 9.33
C MET A 170 4.31 7.34 9.61
N LEU A 171 4.25 6.01 9.61
CA LEU A 171 3.02 5.28 9.93
C LEU A 171 2.65 5.38 11.41
N GLU A 172 3.63 5.44 12.31
CA GLU A 172 3.40 5.70 13.73
C GLU A 172 2.76 7.08 13.94
N GLU A 173 3.25 8.12 13.27
CA GLU A 173 2.66 9.46 13.32
C GLU A 173 1.26 9.50 12.71
N PHE A 174 1.06 8.86 11.57
CA PHE A 174 -0.22 8.80 10.87
C PHE A 174 -1.30 8.12 11.72
N VAL A 175 -0.98 6.97 12.31
CA VAL A 175 -1.90 6.22 13.16
C VAL A 175 -2.09 6.89 14.53
N GLY A 176 -1.07 7.56 15.06
CA GLY A 176 -1.13 8.26 16.34
C GLY A 176 -1.92 9.58 16.30
N THR A 177 -2.22 10.10 15.12
CA THR A 177 -2.98 11.33 14.90
C THR A 177 -4.44 11.09 14.47
N ALA A 178 -4.80 9.84 14.17
CA ALA A 178 -6.16 9.39 13.84
C ALA A 178 -6.97 8.96 15.08
#